data_AF-A0AB34PNI9-F1
#
_entry.id   AF-A0AB34PNI9-F1
#
_cell.length_a   1.000
_cell.length_b   1.000
_cell.length_c   1.000
_cell.angle_alpha   90.00
_cell.angle_beta   90.00
_cell.angle_gamma   90.00
#
_symmetry.space_group_name_H-M   'P 1'
#
loop_
_entity.id
_entity.type
_entity.pdbx_description
1 polymer ?
#
loop_
_entity_poly.entity_id
_entity_poly.type
_entity_poly.pdbx_seq_one_letter_code
_entity_poly.pdbx_strand_id
1 'polypeptide(L)'
;MFRNNIIRNTRLSNIYKYNSSINQRTISPFLSSKRNYSTPQEESEPMDEYESKIYNILQQELNPVNLKIKDVSGGCGSMFSIFIESEKFKGLTMIKQHRLVNEILKDEIKKWHGLQLRTKKV
;
A
#
# COMPACT_ATOMS: atom_id res chain seq x y z
N MET A 1 51.17 26.10 10.50
CA MET A 1 50.73 27.51 10.59
C MET A 1 49.26 27.59 10.21
N PHE A 2 48.51 28.37 10.99
CA PHE A 2 47.04 28.50 11.02
C PHE A 2 46.44 29.30 9.86
N ARG A 3 45.19 28.99 9.45
CA ARG A 3 43.98 29.85 9.58
C ARG A 3 42.80 29.43 8.67
N ASN A 4 41.69 29.09 9.33
CA ASN A 4 40.29 29.56 9.18
C ASN A 4 39.87 30.27 7.86
N ASN A 5 38.73 29.93 7.25
CA ASN A 5 37.41 30.51 7.60
C ASN A 5 36.22 29.97 6.74
N ILE A 6 35.04 30.13 7.34
CA ILE A 6 33.66 29.77 6.98
C ILE A 6 33.16 30.42 5.67
N ILE A 7 32.48 29.67 4.78
CA ILE A 7 31.34 30.17 3.96
C ILE A 7 30.29 29.05 3.76
N ARG A 8 29.03 29.47 3.85
CA ARG A 8 27.74 28.78 3.93
C ARG A 8 27.42 27.92 2.69
N ASN A 9 26.82 26.75 2.91
CA ASN A 9 26.38 25.84 1.84
C ASN A 9 24.97 26.24 1.35
N THR A 10 24.87 26.77 0.14
CA THR A 10 23.63 27.12 -0.56
C THR A 10 23.17 25.97 -1.47
N ARG A 11 21.93 25.53 -1.26
CA ARG A 11 20.94 25.01 -2.22
C ARG A 11 21.50 24.38 -3.51
N LEU A 12 21.58 23.06 -3.52
CA LEU A 12 21.83 22.27 -4.74
C LEU A 12 20.50 22.03 -5.47
N SER A 13 20.28 22.76 -6.55
CA SER A 13 19.55 22.24 -7.71
C SER A 13 20.59 21.82 -8.75
N ASN A 14 20.48 20.61 -9.30
CA ASN A 14 20.31 20.45 -10.73
C ASN A 14 20.15 18.98 -11.13
N ILE A 15 19.15 18.81 -11.99
CA ILE A 15 18.71 17.61 -12.67
C ILE A 15 19.43 17.61 -14.03
N TYR A 16 20.12 16.52 -14.35
CA TYR A 16 20.54 16.14 -15.70
C TYR A 16 19.83 14.79 -15.98
N LYS A 17 19.27 14.43 -17.15
CA LYS A 17 19.51 14.80 -18.55
C LYS A 17 18.43 14.08 -19.43
N TYR A 18 17.97 14.75 -20.51
CA TYR A 18 17.84 14.29 -21.93
C TYR A 18 16.99 13.03 -22.29
N ASN A 19 16.21 12.89 -23.38
CA ASN A 19 15.47 13.69 -24.39
C ASN A 19 14.62 12.67 -25.21
N SER A 20 13.52 13.08 -25.85
CA SER A 20 13.30 12.88 -27.31
C SER A 20 12.04 13.57 -27.81
N SER A 21 12.20 14.15 -28.99
CA SER A 21 11.31 15.00 -29.79
C SER A 21 10.00 14.34 -30.25
N ILE A 22 8.87 15.07 -30.15
CA ILE A 22 7.85 15.17 -31.21
C ILE A 22 7.23 16.58 -31.15
N ASN A 23 7.42 17.34 -32.23
CA ASN A 23 6.75 18.60 -32.56
C ASN A 23 5.45 18.23 -33.28
N GLN A 24 4.26 18.62 -32.81
CA GLN A 24 3.13 19.10 -33.65
C GLN A 24 2.19 20.01 -32.84
N ARG A 25 1.87 21.14 -33.45
CA ARG A 25 1.05 22.25 -32.96
C ARG A 25 -0.44 21.91 -33.12
N THR A 26 -1.28 22.27 -32.15
CA THR A 26 -2.55 23.03 -32.32
C THR A 26 -3.22 23.22 -30.96
N ILE A 27 -3.56 24.46 -30.64
CA ILE A 27 -4.28 24.86 -29.43
C ILE A 27 -5.75 24.48 -29.62
N SER A 28 -6.23 23.46 -28.92
CA SER A 28 -7.67 23.20 -28.74
C SER A 28 -8.11 23.74 -27.37
N PRO A 29 -9.17 24.57 -27.29
CA PRO A 29 -9.62 25.12 -26.02
C PRO A 29 -10.21 24.01 -25.15
N PHE A 30 -9.68 23.95 -23.92
CA PHE A 30 -10.37 23.62 -22.68
C PHE A 30 -11.83 23.15 -22.81
N LEU A 31 -12.05 21.84 -22.68
CA LEU A 31 -13.24 21.31 -22.05
C LEU A 31 -12.80 20.64 -20.74
N SER A 32 -12.96 21.36 -19.63
CA SER A 32 -13.01 20.72 -18.31
C SER A 32 -14.16 19.73 -18.33
N SER A 33 -13.85 18.44 -18.43
CA SER A 33 -14.81 17.41 -18.08
C SER A 33 -15.15 17.59 -16.60
N LYS A 34 -16.31 18.20 -16.33
CA LYS A 34 -16.92 18.23 -15.00
C LYS A 34 -17.13 16.77 -14.58
N ARG A 35 -16.19 16.23 -13.83
CA ARG A 35 -16.40 14.97 -13.12
C ARG A 35 -17.32 15.25 -11.95
N ASN A 36 -18.62 15.11 -12.19
CA ASN A 36 -19.61 15.02 -11.13
C ASN A 36 -19.48 13.62 -10.51
N TYR A 37 -18.65 13.48 -9.49
CA TYR A 37 -18.73 12.32 -8.60
C TYR A 37 -19.72 12.67 -7.49
N SER A 38 -21.00 12.39 -7.74
CA SER A 38 -21.97 12.21 -6.66
C SER A 38 -22.33 10.75 -6.65
N THR A 39 -21.71 10.01 -5.75
CA THR A 39 -22.29 8.75 -5.30
C THR A 39 -22.20 8.72 -3.78
N PRO A 40 -23.27 9.12 -3.07
CA PRO A 40 -23.55 8.58 -1.74
C PRO A 40 -24.04 7.15 -1.95
N GLN A 41 -23.12 6.17 -1.90
CA GLN A 41 -23.47 4.76 -1.82
C GLN A 41 -22.88 4.22 -0.52
N GLU A 42 -23.72 4.14 0.50
CA GLU A 42 -23.63 3.07 1.49
C GLU A 42 -24.05 1.78 0.80
N GLU A 43 -23.15 1.20 0.02
CA GLU A 43 -23.32 -0.12 -0.55
C GLU A 43 -22.15 -0.98 -0.10
N SER A 44 -22.47 -2.19 0.34
CA SER A 44 -21.48 -3.21 0.64
C SER A 44 -20.66 -3.47 -0.62
N GLU A 45 -19.53 -2.76 -0.73
CA GLU A 45 -18.52 -2.92 -1.77
C GLU A 45 -18.30 -4.43 -1.96
N PRO A 46 -18.56 -4.98 -3.16
CA PRO A 46 -18.37 -6.39 -3.41
C PRO A 46 -16.91 -6.72 -3.10
N MET A 47 -16.66 -7.57 -2.10
CA MET A 47 -15.31 -8.04 -1.80
C MET A 47 -14.74 -8.64 -3.08
N ASP A 48 -13.57 -8.16 -3.49
CA ASP A 48 -12.84 -8.74 -4.60
C ASP A 48 -12.62 -10.24 -4.31
N GLU A 49 -12.75 -11.09 -5.34
CA GLU A 49 -12.58 -12.54 -5.24
C GLU A 49 -11.26 -12.91 -4.52
N TYR A 50 -10.23 -12.08 -4.75
CA TYR A 50 -8.92 -12.23 -4.16
C TYR A 50 -8.87 -11.88 -2.66
N GLU A 51 -9.59 -10.85 -2.20
CA GLU A 51 -9.67 -10.54 -0.78
C GLU A 51 -10.35 -11.66 0.01
N SER A 52 -11.41 -12.24 -0.57
CA SER A 52 -12.11 -13.39 0.00
C SER A 52 -11.20 -14.62 0.12
N LYS A 53 -10.31 -14.83 -0.86
CA LYS A 53 -9.29 -15.87 -0.81
C LYS A 53 -8.33 -15.67 0.37
N ILE A 54 -7.77 -14.46 0.53
CA ILE A 54 -6.86 -14.14 1.64
C ILE A 54 -7.60 -14.29 2.98
N TYR A 55 -8.85 -13.85 3.03
CA TYR A 55 -9.70 -13.97 4.21
C TYR A 55 -9.81 -15.41 4.67
N ASN A 56 -10.16 -16.32 3.75
CA ASN A 56 -10.32 -17.73 4.07
C ASN A 56 -9.02 -18.37 4.58
N ILE A 57 -7.88 -18.08 3.95
CA ILE A 57 -6.57 -18.60 4.36
C ILE A 57 -6.26 -18.15 5.81
N LEU A 58 -6.39 -16.86 6.09
CA LEU A 58 -6.11 -16.33 7.44
C LEU A 58 -7.14 -16.81 8.48
N GLN A 59 -8.40 -16.98 8.07
CA GLN A 59 -9.46 -17.48 8.94
C GLN A 59 -9.16 -18.91 9.39
N GLN A 60 -8.74 -19.78 8.47
CA GLN A 60 -8.43 -21.18 8.74
C GLN A 60 -7.16 -21.35 9.59
N GLU A 61 -6.11 -20.57 9.29
CA GLU A 61 -4.81 -20.73 9.95
C GLU A 61 -4.73 -20.04 11.31
N LEU A 62 -5.39 -18.90 11.49
CA LEU A 62 -5.21 -18.06 12.67
C LEU A 62 -6.43 -17.99 13.59
N ASN A 63 -7.61 -18.48 13.15
CA ASN A 63 -8.89 -18.35 13.85
C ASN A 63 -9.06 -16.96 14.52
N PRO A 64 -8.95 -15.87 13.75
CA PRO A 64 -8.96 -14.53 14.31
C PRO A 64 -10.34 -14.19 14.87
N VAL A 65 -10.34 -13.42 15.96
CA VAL A 65 -11.54 -12.80 16.54
C VAL A 65 -12.00 -11.63 15.67
N ASN A 66 -11.04 -10.90 15.08
CA ASN A 66 -11.32 -9.79 14.19
C ASN A 66 -10.32 -9.82 13.02
N LEU A 67 -10.84 -9.90 11.80
CA LEU A 67 -10.06 -9.94 10.58
C LEU A 67 -10.60 -8.88 9.61
N LYS A 68 -9.73 -7.97 9.20
CA LYS A 68 -10.05 -6.96 8.18
C LYS A 68 -8.96 -6.99 7.12
N ILE A 69 -9.39 -7.14 5.87
CA ILE A 69 -8.54 -7.11 4.69
C ILE A 69 -9.12 -6.04 3.78
N LYS A 70 -8.26 -5.22 3.20
CA LYS A 70 -8.65 -4.18 2.25
C LYS A 70 -7.57 -4.00 1.19
N ASP A 71 -7.96 -4.00 -0.07
CA ASP A 71 -7.13 -3.56 -1.18
C ASP A 71 -6.95 -2.03 -1.08
N VAL A 72 -5.69 -1.61 -1.02
CA VAL A 72 -5.28 -0.20 -1.01
C VAL A 72 -4.51 0.18 -2.28
N SER A 73 -4.54 -0.68 -3.31
CA SER A 73 -4.02 -0.41 -4.65
C SER A 73 -4.99 0.30 -5.57
N GLY A 74 -6.25 0.48 -5.14
CA GLY A 74 -7.30 1.09 -5.97
C GLY A 74 -7.87 0.13 -7.02
N GLY A 75 -7.98 -1.17 -6.70
CA GLY A 75 -8.57 -2.19 -7.56
C GLY A 75 -7.59 -2.89 -8.51
N CYS A 76 -6.29 -2.70 -8.32
CA CYS A 76 -5.25 -3.43 -9.07
C CYS A 76 -4.91 -4.78 -8.40
N GLY A 77 -5.36 -5.02 -7.17
CA GLY A 77 -5.06 -6.25 -6.42
C GLY A 77 -3.58 -6.43 -6.08
N SER A 78 -2.83 -5.33 -5.98
CA SER A 78 -1.37 -5.36 -5.83
C SER A 78 -0.87 -4.90 -4.46
N MET A 79 -1.70 -4.30 -3.62
CA MET A 79 -1.31 -3.75 -2.33
C MET A 79 -2.42 -3.95 -1.31
N PHE A 80 -2.14 -4.64 -0.21
CA PHE A 80 -3.16 -4.97 0.80
C PHE A 80 -2.86 -4.37 2.15
N SER A 81 -3.93 -4.03 2.89
CA SER A 81 -3.90 -3.68 4.30
C SER A 81 -4.66 -4.73 5.10
N ILE A 82 -3.95 -5.39 6.01
CA ILE A 82 -4.47 -6.51 6.79
C ILE A 82 -4.36 -6.18 8.28
N PHE A 83 -5.49 -6.26 8.98
CA PHE A 83 -5.58 -6.18 10.43
C PHE A 83 -6.08 -7.51 10.98
N ILE A 84 -5.31 -8.09 11.91
CA ILE A 84 -5.61 -9.40 12.49
C ILE A 84 -5.56 -9.31 14.01
N GLU A 85 -6.65 -9.76 14.63
CA GLU A 85 -6.78 -9.90 16.06
C GLU A 85 -7.00 -11.38 16.40
N SER A 86 -6.06 -12.03 17.10
CA SER A 86 -6.12 -13.47 17.40
C SER A 86 -5.46 -13.82 18.72
N GLU A 87 -5.99 -14.84 19.40
CA GLU A 87 -5.40 -15.45 20.59
C GLU A 87 -4.07 -16.17 20.29
N LYS A 88 -3.86 -16.63 19.04
CA LYS A 88 -2.59 -17.28 18.62
C LYS A 88 -1.38 -16.37 18.72
N PHE A 89 -1.60 -15.05 18.82
CA PHE A 89 -0.54 -14.07 19.00
C PHE A 89 -0.13 -13.87 20.46
N LYS A 90 -0.84 -14.48 21.41
CA LYS A 90 -0.52 -14.40 22.84
C LYS A 90 0.85 -15.03 23.12
N GLY A 91 1.69 -14.29 23.85
CA GLY A 91 3.07 -14.72 24.14
C GLY A 91 4.08 -14.52 22.99
N LEU A 92 3.63 -14.10 21.79
CA LEU A 92 4.52 -13.77 20.67
C LEU A 92 4.87 -12.28 20.67
N THR A 93 6.12 -11.95 20.31
CA THR A 93 6.52 -10.58 20.00
C THR A 93 5.90 -10.15 18.67
N MET A 94 5.74 -8.85 18.44
CA MET A 94 5.21 -8.31 17.18
C MET A 94 5.94 -8.86 15.95
N ILE A 95 7.28 -8.95 16.00
CA ILE A 95 8.09 -9.53 14.91
C ILE A 95 7.70 -10.99 14.65
N LYS A 96 7.52 -11.81 15.70
CA LYS A 96 7.11 -13.21 15.55
C LYS A 96 5.70 -13.34 14.98
N GLN A 97 4.78 -12.45 15.38
CA GLN A 97 3.43 -12.40 14.82
C GLN A 97 3.48 -12.10 13.32
N HIS A 98 4.25 -11.08 12.91
CA HIS A 98 4.41 -10.73 11.51
C HIS A 98 5.06 -11.85 10.69
N ARG A 99 6.07 -12.53 11.25
CA ARG A 99 6.68 -13.70 10.61
C ARG A 99 5.66 -14.83 10.42
N LEU A 100 4.85 -15.14 11.42
CA LEU A 100 3.81 -16.16 11.33
C LEU A 100 2.83 -15.86 10.19
N VAL A 101 2.33 -14.63 10.11
CA VAL A 101 1.41 -14.21 9.03
C VAL A 101 2.10 -14.26 7.66
N ASN A 102 3.35 -13.81 7.58
CA ASN A 102 4.10 -13.83 6.33
C ASN A 102 4.39 -15.26 5.83
N GLU A 103 4.60 -16.23 6.71
CA GLU A 103 4.75 -17.63 6.29
C GLU A 103 3.44 -18.20 5.75
N ILE A 104 2.30 -17.88 6.38
CA ILE A 104 0.98 -18.30 5.90
C ILE A 104 0.67 -17.70 4.52
N LEU A 105 0.98 -16.42 4.32
CA LEU A 105 0.70 -15.69 3.07
C LEU A 105 1.88 -15.65 2.10
N LYS A 106 2.89 -16.49 2.28
CA LYS A 106 4.17 -16.40 1.56
C LYS A 106 4.02 -16.39 0.04
N ASP A 107 3.13 -17.21 -0.49
CA ASP A 107 2.94 -17.34 -1.93
C ASP A 107 2.11 -16.21 -2.52
N GLU A 108 1.24 -15.59 -1.72
CA GLU A 108 0.44 -14.45 -2.15
C GLU A 108 1.23 -13.14 -2.05
N ILE A 109 2.02 -12.96 -0.99
CA ILE A 109 2.88 -11.79 -0.80
C ILE A 109 3.89 -11.62 -1.94
N LYS A 110 4.39 -12.72 -2.53
CA LYS A 110 5.30 -12.66 -3.71
C LYS A 110 4.69 -11.95 -4.92
N LYS A 111 3.36 -11.91 -5.02
CA LYS A 111 2.64 -11.28 -6.13
C LYS A 111 2.32 -9.81 -5.84
N TRP A 112 2.40 -9.40 -4.57
CA TRP A 112 2.03 -8.05 -4.13
C TRP A 112 3.21 -7.09 -4.26
N HIS A 113 2.90 -5.85 -4.65
CA HIS A 113 3.84 -4.74 -4.61
C HIS A 113 4.11 -4.29 -3.17
N GLY A 114 3.18 -4.54 -2.24
CA GLY A 114 3.43 -4.37 -0.82
C GLY A 114 2.28 -4.83 0.08
N LEU A 115 2.55 -4.81 1.38
CA LEU A 115 1.65 -5.26 2.43
C LEU A 115 1.76 -4.34 3.65
N GLN A 116 0.62 -3.86 4.15
CA GLN A 116 0.52 -3.25 5.47
C GLN A 116 -0.09 -4.27 6.42
N LEU A 117 0.70 -4.77 7.37
CA LEU A 117 0.25 -5.74 8.36
C LEU A 117 0.17 -5.08 9.74
N ARG A 118 -0.98 -5.24 10.40
CA ARG A 118 -1.18 -4.89 11.81
C ARG A 118 -1.70 -6.09 12.56
N THR A 119 -1.00 -6.51 13.60
CA THR A 119 -1.40 -7.60 14.47
C THR A 119 -1.74 -7.08 15.86
N LYS A 120 -2.77 -7.66 16.47
CA LYS A 120 -3.15 -7.41 17.86
C LYS A 120 -3.42 -8.74 18.55
N LYS A 121 -2.84 -8.91 19.73
CA LYS A 121 -3.09 -10.07 20.60
C LYS A 121 -4.38 -9.83 21.39
N VAL A 122 -5.20 -10.87 21.49
CA VAL A 122 -6.35 -10.97 22.42
C VAL A 122 -5.91 -11.73 23.67
#